data_AF-A0AAP3XS63-F1
#
_entry.id   AF-A0AAP3XS63-F1
#
_cell.length_a   1.000
_cell.length_b   1.000
_cell.length_c   1.000
_cell.angle_alpha   90.00
_cell.angle_beta   90.00
_cell.angle_gamma   90.00
#
_symmetry.space_group_name_H-M   'P 1'
#
loop_
_entity.id
_entity.type
_entity.pdbx_description
1 polymer ?
#
loop_
_entity_poly.entity_id
_entity_poly.type
_entity_poly.pdbx_seq_one_letter_code
_entity_poly.pdbx_strand_id
1 'polypeptide(L)'
;KVYIIDEVHMLTTEAFNALLKTLEEPPPHVMFILATTEPHKLPATIISRCQRFDFRRVSLEEQSGRLTEICQKEGITADADALQYIARLSDGGMRDALSILDQISSFTDGNVTYQQVLGMTGGIPSEQFACLATAILEGDMGLLLELVEQLMHEGKSADKCLENLLYYFRDLLMIKMVPGAD
;
A
#
# COMPACT_ATOMS: atom_id res chain seq x y z
N LYS A 1 30.68 -7.85 -11.97
CA LYS A 1 29.90 -6.62 -12.27
C LYS A 1 28.43 -6.98 -12.23
N VAL A 2 27.62 -6.18 -11.56
CA VAL A 2 26.17 -6.40 -11.45
C VAL A 2 25.46 -5.22 -12.11
N TYR A 3 24.50 -5.50 -12.97
CA TYR A 3 23.65 -4.52 -13.64
C TYR A 3 22.22 -4.72 -13.16
N ILE A 4 21.67 -3.70 -12.50
CA ILE A 4 20.26 -3.68 -12.09
C ILE A 4 19.57 -2.67 -12.99
N ILE A 5 18.57 -3.14 -13.75
CA ILE A 5 17.76 -2.30 -14.62
C ILE A 5 16.35 -2.32 -14.07
N ASP A 6 15.95 -1.20 -13.48
CA ASP A 6 14.59 -1.00 -12.98
C ASP A 6 13.67 -0.55 -14.11
N GLU A 7 12.39 -0.90 -14.00
CA GLU A 7 11.36 -0.69 -15.01
C GLU A 7 11.81 -1.01 -16.43
N VAL A 8 12.40 -2.20 -16.60
CA VAL A 8 13.01 -2.64 -17.87
C VAL A 8 12.03 -2.61 -19.05
N HIS A 9 10.72 -2.68 -18.79
CA HIS A 9 9.67 -2.55 -19.80
C HIS A 9 9.65 -1.18 -20.52
N MET A 10 10.30 -0.16 -19.94
CA MET A 10 10.44 1.17 -20.53
C MET A 10 11.61 1.26 -21.53
N LEU A 11 12.42 0.21 -21.68
CA LEU A 11 13.51 0.20 -22.66
C LEU A 11 12.98 0.22 -24.09
N THR A 12 13.72 0.89 -24.97
CA THR A 12 13.43 0.86 -26.40
C THR A 12 13.71 -0.53 -26.99
N THR A 13 13.08 -0.83 -28.13
CA THR A 13 13.27 -2.08 -28.85
C THR A 13 14.75 -2.32 -29.22
N GLU A 14 15.47 -1.26 -29.59
CA GLU A 14 16.89 -1.33 -29.93
C GLU A 14 17.74 -1.71 -28.71
N ALA A 15 17.42 -1.16 -27.53
CA ALA A 15 18.10 -1.49 -26.29
C ALA A 15 17.87 -2.97 -25.89
N PHE A 16 16.64 -3.49 -26.05
CA PHE A 16 16.37 -4.91 -25.85
C PHE A 16 17.18 -5.81 -26.79
N ASN A 17 17.26 -5.45 -28.08
CA ASN A 17 18.03 -6.21 -29.05
C ASN A 17 19.53 -6.25 -28.72
N ALA A 18 20.08 -5.14 -28.21
CA ALA A 18 21.47 -5.10 -27.73
C ALA A 18 21.68 -5.97 -26.48
N LEU A 19 20.70 -6.00 -25.56
CA LEU A 19 20.73 -6.83 -24.36
C LEU A 19 20.64 -8.33 -24.67
N LEU A 20 19.87 -8.73 -25.69
CA LEU A 20 19.64 -10.14 -26.03
C LEU A 20 20.94 -10.93 -26.23
N LYS A 21 21.88 -10.38 -27.00
CA LYS A 21 23.17 -11.05 -27.26
C LYS A 21 23.97 -11.30 -25.96
N THR A 22 23.87 -10.36 -25.02
CA THR A 22 24.58 -10.45 -23.73
C THR A 22 23.83 -11.35 -22.74
N LEU A 23 22.51 -11.46 -22.83
CA LEU A 23 21.71 -12.39 -22.02
C LEU A 23 21.84 -13.85 -22.49
N GLU A 24 22.11 -14.08 -23.77
CA GLU A 24 22.35 -15.42 -24.33
C GLU A 24 23.69 -16.00 -23.89
N GLU A 25 24.75 -15.19 -23.94
CA GLU A 25 26.11 -15.60 -23.57
C GLU A 25 26.68 -14.58 -22.56
N PRO A 26 26.15 -14.55 -21.32
CA PRO A 26 26.60 -13.59 -20.33
C PRO A 26 28.06 -13.87 -19.96
N PRO A 27 28.92 -12.83 -19.92
CA PRO A 27 30.27 -13.00 -19.42
C PRO A 27 30.23 -13.58 -17.98
N PRO A 28 31.12 -14.51 -17.61
CA PRO A 28 31.04 -15.23 -16.33
C PRO A 28 31.15 -14.33 -15.09
N HIS A 29 31.60 -13.10 -15.26
CA HIS A 29 31.74 -12.10 -14.21
C HIS A 29 30.63 -11.04 -14.23
N VAL A 30 29.57 -11.22 -15.03
CA VAL A 30 28.48 -10.26 -15.19
C VAL A 30 27.16 -10.90 -14.75
N MET A 31 26.39 -10.15 -13.97
CA MET A 31 25.05 -10.53 -13.54
C MET A 31 24.06 -9.42 -13.92
N PHE A 32 22.94 -9.78 -14.54
CA PHE A 32 21.84 -8.87 -14.83
C PHE A 32 20.66 -9.16 -13.90
N ILE A 33 20.10 -8.10 -13.32
CA ILE A 33 18.86 -8.12 -12.56
C ILE A 33 17.91 -7.15 -13.26
N LEU A 34 16.83 -7.70 -13.81
CA LEU A 34 15.81 -6.91 -14.51
C LEU A 34 14.58 -6.85 -13.61
N ALA A 35 14.14 -5.64 -13.27
CA ALA A 35 12.92 -5.41 -12.51
C ALA A 35 11.87 -4.75 -13.39
N THR A 36 10.61 -5.15 -13.23
CA THR A 36 9.48 -4.60 -13.97
C THR A 36 8.19 -4.78 -13.18
N THR A 37 7.32 -3.79 -13.23
CA THR A 37 5.91 -3.91 -12.79
C THR A 37 4.99 -4.48 -13.87
N GLU A 38 5.44 -4.51 -15.13
CA GLU A 38 4.65 -4.92 -16.30
C GLU A 38 5.34 -6.04 -17.10
N PRO A 39 5.36 -7.30 -16.60
CA PRO A 39 6.08 -8.40 -17.26
C PRO A 39 5.51 -8.74 -18.64
N HIS A 40 4.23 -8.46 -18.89
CA HIS A 40 3.56 -8.73 -20.16
C HIS A 40 4.02 -7.80 -21.30
N LYS A 41 4.64 -6.66 -20.99
CA LYS A 41 5.24 -5.76 -21.98
C LYS A 41 6.64 -6.22 -22.42
N LEU A 42 7.23 -7.18 -21.72
CA LEU A 42 8.54 -7.69 -22.07
C LEU A 42 8.46 -8.71 -23.22
N PRO A 43 9.40 -8.68 -24.17
CA PRO A 43 9.50 -9.71 -25.19
C PRO A 43 9.69 -11.10 -24.56
N ALA A 44 8.98 -12.10 -25.08
CA ALA A 44 9.11 -13.49 -24.61
C ALA A 44 10.56 -14.01 -24.69
N THR A 45 11.36 -13.46 -25.61
CA THR A 45 12.78 -13.78 -25.78
C THR A 45 13.65 -13.37 -24.59
N ILE A 46 13.31 -12.29 -23.89
CA ILE A 46 13.98 -11.87 -22.66
C ILE A 46 13.56 -12.78 -21.51
N ILE A 47 12.24 -12.99 -21.35
CA ILE A 47 11.68 -13.79 -20.26
C ILE A 47 12.24 -15.22 -20.30
N SER A 48 12.37 -15.83 -21.48
CA SER A 48 12.89 -17.20 -21.62
C SER A 48 14.37 -17.37 -21.26
N ARG A 49 15.12 -16.27 -21.15
CA ARG A 49 16.57 -16.25 -20.85
C ARG A 49 16.87 -15.74 -19.43
N CYS A 50 15.83 -15.41 -18.66
CA CYS A 50 15.96 -14.95 -17.30
C CYS A 50 15.30 -15.93 -16.33
N GLN A 51 15.91 -16.09 -15.14
CA GLN A 51 15.21 -16.69 -14.02
C GLN A 51 14.15 -15.70 -13.52
N ARG A 52 12.88 -16.06 -13.68
CA ARG A 52 11.76 -15.22 -13.23
C ARG A 52 11.48 -15.43 -11.74
N PHE A 53 11.37 -14.32 -11.01
CA PHE A 53 10.89 -14.27 -9.65
C PHE A 53 9.70 -13.32 -9.58
N ASP A 54 8.53 -13.84 -9.22
CA ASP A 54 7.33 -13.02 -9.05
C ASP A 54 7.21 -12.61 -7.58
N PHE A 55 7.24 -11.30 -7.32
CA PHE A 55 6.97 -10.74 -6.01
C PHE A 55 5.47 -10.51 -5.86
N ARG A 56 4.88 -11.13 -4.85
CA ARG A 56 3.49 -10.87 -4.45
C ARG A 56 3.43 -9.68 -3.50
N ARG A 57 2.25 -9.05 -3.41
CA ARG A 57 1.94 -8.08 -2.35
C ARG A 57 2.20 -8.70 -0.98
N VAL A 58 2.81 -7.93 -0.08
CA VAL A 58 3.10 -8.36 1.29
C VAL A 58 1.79 -8.36 2.08
N SER A 59 1.52 -9.40 2.87
CA SER A 59 0.27 -9.47 3.63
C SER A 59 0.19 -8.36 4.68
N LEU A 60 -1.03 -8.03 5.14
CA LEU A 60 -1.22 -7.04 6.21
C LEU A 60 -0.42 -7.42 7.47
N GLU A 61 -0.48 -8.70 7.85
CA GLU A 61 0.23 -9.24 9.02
C GLU A 61 1.76 -9.16 8.87
N GLU A 62 2.28 -9.55 7.70
CA GLU A 62 3.72 -9.46 7.39
C GLU A 62 4.20 -8.00 7.44
N GLN A 63 3.42 -7.06 6.90
CA GLN A 63 3.74 -5.63 6.93
C GLN A 63 3.71 -5.08 8.36
N SER A 64 2.64 -5.30 9.12
CA SER A 64 2.51 -4.81 10.49
C SER A 64 3.58 -5.39 11.41
N GLY A 65 3.90 -6.68 11.28
CA GLY A 65 5.02 -7.31 11.99
C GLY A 65 6.35 -6.65 11.65
N ARG A 66 6.61 -6.40 10.37
CA ARG A 66 7.84 -5.73 9.92
C ARG A 66 7.94 -4.29 10.41
N LEU A 67 6.85 -3.53 10.40
CA LEU A 67 6.81 -2.17 10.94
C LEU A 67 7.10 -2.18 12.45
N THR A 68 6.53 -3.13 13.18
CA THR A 68 6.76 -3.31 14.63
C THR A 68 8.24 -3.57 14.92
N GLU A 69 8.88 -4.47 14.19
CA GLU A 69 10.32 -4.75 14.32
C GLU A 69 11.18 -3.51 14.07
N ILE A 70 10.81 -2.67 13.10
CA ILE A 70 11.54 -1.45 12.75
C ILE A 70 11.36 -0.41 13.85
N CYS A 71 10.13 -0.19 14.33
CA CYS A 71 9.87 0.72 15.44
C CYS A 71 10.70 0.38 16.68
N GLN A 72 10.79 -0.91 17.02
CA GLN A 72 11.61 -1.38 18.15
C GLN A 72 13.10 -1.11 17.97
N LYS A 73 13.64 -1.24 16.74
CA LYS A 73 15.05 -1.00 16.43
C LYS A 73 15.41 0.48 16.42
N GLU A 74 14.49 1.31 15.94
CA GLU A 74 14.68 2.76 15.79
C GLU A 74 14.24 3.56 17.03
N GLY A 75 13.70 2.89 18.06
CA GLY A 75 13.24 3.55 19.29
C GLY A 75 11.94 4.34 19.11
N ILE A 76 11.13 3.99 18.11
CA ILE A 76 9.82 4.59 17.84
C ILE A 76 8.77 3.86 18.68
N THR A 77 7.99 4.62 19.45
CA THR A 77 6.80 4.11 20.14
C THR A 77 5.62 4.19 19.19
N ALA A 78 4.96 3.08 18.89
CA ALA A 78 3.83 3.05 17.97
C ALA A 78 2.70 2.14 18.48
N ASP A 79 1.46 2.59 18.34
CA ASP A 79 0.29 1.77 18.66
C ASP A 79 0.11 0.65 17.60
N ALA A 80 -0.38 -0.52 18.02
CA ALA A 80 -0.53 -1.65 17.11
C ALA A 80 -1.58 -1.39 16.00
N ASP A 81 -2.67 -0.71 16.35
CA ASP A 81 -3.72 -0.28 15.42
C ASP A 81 -3.20 0.80 14.44
N ALA A 82 -2.30 1.68 14.86
CA ALA A 82 -1.61 2.62 13.99
C ALA A 82 -0.80 1.90 12.92
N LEU A 83 0.00 0.89 13.29
CA LEU A 83 0.81 0.12 12.35
C LEU A 83 -0.04 -0.75 11.40
N GLN A 84 -1.15 -1.30 11.89
CA GLN A 84 -2.12 -1.99 11.04
C GLN A 84 -2.78 -1.05 10.03
N TYR A 85 -3.13 0.16 10.46
CA TYR A 85 -3.73 1.15 9.57
C TYR A 85 -2.74 1.61 8.48
N ILE A 86 -1.48 1.86 8.84
CA ILE A 86 -0.41 2.15 7.87
C ILE A 86 -0.26 1.01 6.85
N ALA A 87 -0.22 -0.24 7.31
CA ALA A 87 -0.10 -1.41 6.45
C ALA A 87 -1.32 -1.63 5.53
N ARG A 88 -2.50 -1.15 5.94
CA ARG A 88 -3.72 -1.15 5.10
C ARG A 88 -3.61 -0.09 4.01
N LEU A 89 -3.14 1.11 4.36
CA LEU A 89 -2.99 2.23 3.41
C LEU A 89 -1.95 1.97 2.32
N SER A 90 -0.95 1.12 2.58
CA SER A 90 0.12 0.79 1.65
C SER A 90 -0.25 -0.27 0.59
N ASP A 91 -1.42 -0.90 0.68
CA ASP A 91 -1.92 -1.89 -0.29
C ASP A 91 -0.91 -3.00 -0.70
N GLY A 92 -0.11 -3.46 0.28
CA GLY A 92 0.92 -4.48 0.06
C GLY A 92 2.31 -3.96 -0.30
N GLY A 93 2.46 -2.64 -0.48
CA GLY A 93 3.71 -1.95 -0.76
C GLY A 93 4.49 -1.61 0.51
N MET A 94 5.47 -2.45 0.87
CA MET A 94 6.27 -2.20 2.09
C MET A 94 7.03 -0.85 2.05
N ARG A 95 7.42 -0.37 0.85
CA ARG A 95 8.06 0.94 0.69
C ARG A 95 7.11 2.07 1.10
N ASP A 96 5.85 1.99 0.70
CA ASP A 96 4.85 3.01 1.00
C ASP A 96 4.51 2.99 2.49
N ALA A 97 4.36 1.78 3.08
CA ALA A 97 4.16 1.62 4.52
C ALA A 97 5.28 2.29 5.33
N LEU A 98 6.55 2.06 4.95
CA LEU A 98 7.69 2.69 5.61
C LEU A 98 7.76 4.20 5.39
N SER A 99 7.41 4.68 4.20
CA SER A 99 7.38 6.11 3.90
C SER A 99 6.35 6.84 4.76
N ILE A 100 5.17 6.23 4.94
CA ILE A 100 4.12 6.76 5.82
C ILE A 100 4.59 6.75 7.28
N LEU A 101 5.17 5.64 7.76
CA LEU A 101 5.69 5.52 9.12
C LEU A 101 6.75 6.59 9.40
N ASP A 102 7.76 6.70 8.53
CA ASP A 102 8.88 7.63 8.67
C ASP A 102 8.42 9.09 8.69
N GLN A 103 7.47 9.43 7.82
CA GLN A 103 6.83 10.74 7.82
C GLN A 103 6.19 11.00 9.19
N ILE A 104 5.31 10.12 9.66
CA ILE A 104 4.56 10.34 10.89
C ILE A 104 5.48 10.36 12.12
N SER A 105 6.45 9.45 12.21
CA SER A 105 7.41 9.43 13.31
C SER A 105 8.24 10.71 13.37
N SER A 106 8.56 11.31 12.22
CA SER A 106 9.30 12.58 12.15
C SER A 106 8.49 13.78 12.67
N PHE A 107 7.17 13.77 12.51
CA PHE A 107 6.30 14.86 13.01
C PHE A 107 5.86 14.69 14.47
N THR A 108 6.08 13.51 15.05
CA THR A 108 5.55 13.14 16.36
C THR A 108 6.64 12.81 17.38
N ASP A 109 7.89 13.18 17.07
CA ASP A 109 9.08 12.88 17.88
C ASP A 109 9.18 11.39 18.25
N GLY A 110 8.82 10.52 17.31
CA GLY A 110 8.87 9.06 17.48
C GLY A 110 7.70 8.45 18.26
N ASN A 111 6.60 9.17 18.48
CA ASN A 111 5.38 8.62 19.09
C ASN A 111 4.22 8.56 18.10
N VAL A 112 3.96 7.38 17.53
CA VAL A 112 3.01 7.14 16.44
C VAL A 112 1.72 6.50 16.97
N THR A 113 0.72 7.33 17.20
CA THR A 113 -0.62 6.89 17.63
C THR A 113 -1.59 6.77 16.45
N TYR A 114 -2.64 5.97 16.60
CA TYR A 114 -3.66 5.80 15.56
C TYR A 114 -4.29 7.13 15.11
N GLN A 115 -4.57 8.02 16.07
CA GLN A 115 -5.14 9.34 15.79
C GLN A 115 -4.20 10.24 14.96
N GLN A 116 -2.89 10.18 15.23
CA GLN A 116 -1.91 10.93 14.43
C GLN A 116 -1.82 10.38 13.01
N VAL A 117 -1.86 9.06 12.83
CA VAL A 117 -1.89 8.45 11.50
C VAL A 117 -3.13 8.89 10.73
N LEU A 118 -4.31 8.85 11.35
CA LEU A 118 -5.56 9.33 10.72
C LEU A 118 -5.48 10.81 10.31
N GLY A 119 -5.00 11.67 11.21
CA GLY A 119 -4.86 13.10 10.96
C GLY A 119 -3.93 13.39 9.78
N MET A 120 -2.79 12.71 9.72
CA MET A 120 -1.75 12.96 8.72
C MET A 120 -2.04 12.33 7.35
N THR A 121 -2.74 11.20 7.32
CA THR A 121 -3.06 10.48 6.06
C THR A 121 -4.35 10.99 5.41
N GLY A 122 -5.08 11.87 6.10
CA GLY A 122 -6.42 12.29 5.70
C GLY A 122 -7.44 11.16 5.87
N GLY A 123 -7.18 10.21 6.76
CA GLY A 123 -8.09 9.13 7.12
C GLY A 123 -9.29 9.64 7.90
N ILE A 124 -10.38 8.88 7.88
CA ILE A 124 -11.62 9.18 8.60
C ILE A 124 -11.78 8.17 9.74
N PRO A 125 -12.14 8.62 10.96
CA PRO A 125 -12.41 7.71 12.07
C PRO A 125 -13.54 6.72 11.74
N SER A 126 -13.43 5.49 12.24
CA SER A 126 -14.45 4.45 12.06
C SER A 126 -15.85 4.87 12.51
N GLU A 127 -15.95 5.70 13.55
CA GLU A 127 -17.21 6.25 14.07
C GLU A 127 -17.94 7.11 13.02
N GLN A 128 -17.21 7.93 12.26
CA GLN A 128 -17.81 8.75 11.20
C GLN A 128 -18.31 7.88 10.05
N PHE A 129 -17.63 6.77 9.74
CA PHE A 129 -18.13 5.79 8.77
C PHE A 129 -19.38 5.06 9.26
N ALA A 130 -19.48 4.75 10.55
CA ALA A 130 -20.69 4.18 11.13
C ALA A 130 -21.88 5.15 11.00
N CYS A 131 -21.67 6.44 11.27
CA CYS A 131 -22.68 7.48 11.06
C CYS A 131 -23.10 7.59 9.59
N LEU A 132 -22.13 7.64 8.66
CA LEU A 132 -22.41 7.66 7.22
C LEU A 132 -23.21 6.42 6.78
N ALA A 133 -22.79 5.22 7.20
CA ALA A 133 -23.49 3.98 6.87
C ALA A 133 -24.92 3.95 7.43
N THR A 134 -25.12 4.48 8.63
CA THR A 134 -26.45 4.57 9.27
C THR A 134 -27.34 5.56 8.51
N ALA A 135 -26.84 6.75 8.18
CA ALA A 135 -27.58 7.73 7.40
C ALA A 135 -27.99 7.18 6.01
N ILE A 136 -27.11 6.42 5.36
CA ILE A 136 -27.43 5.72 4.09
C ILE A 136 -28.55 4.69 4.29
N LEU A 137 -28.46 3.87 5.35
CA LEU A 137 -29.46 2.83 5.64
C LEU A 137 -30.84 3.41 5.99
N GLU A 138 -30.86 4.52 6.71
CA GLU A 138 -32.09 5.21 7.12
C GLU A 138 -32.66 6.11 6.04
N GLY A 139 -31.89 6.38 4.98
CA GLY A 139 -32.29 7.29 3.90
C GLY A 139 -32.28 8.77 4.32
N ASP A 140 -31.54 9.12 5.38
CA ASP A 140 -31.42 10.50 5.85
C ASP A 140 -30.43 11.28 4.98
N MET A 141 -30.97 11.86 3.91
CA MET A 141 -30.21 12.67 2.97
C MET A 141 -29.68 13.97 3.60
N GLY A 142 -30.35 14.50 4.61
CA GLY A 142 -29.94 15.75 5.28
C GLY A 142 -28.66 15.52 6.06
N LEU A 143 -28.67 14.53 6.95
CA LEU A 143 -27.50 14.12 7.73
C LEU A 143 -26.35 13.66 6.83
N LEU A 144 -26.64 12.93 5.75
CA LEU A 144 -25.61 12.49 4.81
C LEU A 144 -24.89 13.67 4.13
N LEU A 145 -25.62 14.70 3.70
CA LEU A 145 -25.03 15.89 3.08
C LEU A 145 -24.20 16.68 4.09
N GLU A 146 -24.68 16.85 5.32
CA GLU A 146 -23.93 17.52 6.40
C GLU A 146 -22.61 16.81 6.71
N LEU A 147 -22.64 15.48 6.85
CA LEU A 147 -21.45 14.67 7.11
C LEU A 147 -20.43 14.76 5.96
N VAL A 148 -20.90 14.70 4.71
CA VAL A 148 -20.02 14.84 3.55
C VAL A 148 -19.41 16.25 3.49
N GLU A 149 -20.21 17.29 3.73
CA GLU A 149 -19.72 18.68 3.75
C GLU A 149 -18.66 18.89 4.83
N GLN A 150 -18.87 18.34 6.03
CA GLN A 150 -17.88 18.40 7.10
C GLN A 150 -16.56 17.72 6.69
N LEU A 151 -16.63 16.53 6.11
CA LEU A 151 -15.44 15.81 5.65
C LEU A 151 -14.68 16.59 4.57
N MET A 152 -15.39 17.21 3.63
CA MET A 152 -14.77 18.05 2.60
C MET A 152 -14.13 19.31 3.19
N HIS A 153 -14.77 19.92 4.19
CA HIS A 153 -14.22 21.08 4.89
C HIS A 153 -12.95 20.75 5.68
N GLU A 154 -12.85 19.54 6.24
CA GLU A 154 -11.65 19.01 6.90
C GLU A 154 -10.53 18.61 5.91
N GLY A 155 -10.72 18.85 4.61
CA GLY A 155 -9.74 18.56 3.56
C GLY A 155 -9.64 17.08 3.19
N LYS A 156 -10.62 16.26 3.56
CA LYS A 156 -10.66 14.84 3.22
C LYS A 156 -11.04 14.69 1.73
N SER A 157 -10.36 13.77 1.03
CA SER A 157 -10.64 13.47 -0.37
C SER A 157 -11.89 12.60 -0.49
N ALA A 158 -12.87 13.03 -1.30
CA ALA A 158 -14.10 12.27 -1.54
C ALA A 158 -13.83 10.85 -2.09
N ASP A 159 -12.85 10.70 -2.98
CA ASP A 159 -12.44 9.39 -3.51
C ASP A 159 -11.95 8.46 -2.39
N LYS A 160 -11.11 8.98 -1.48
CA LYS A 160 -10.66 8.23 -0.31
C LYS A 160 -11.80 7.92 0.66
N CYS A 161 -12.76 8.83 0.84
CA CYS A 161 -13.93 8.56 1.67
C CYS A 161 -14.74 7.39 1.12
N LEU A 162 -14.98 7.38 -0.19
CA LEU A 162 -15.73 6.31 -0.87
C LEU A 162 -15.01 4.97 -0.78
N GLU A 163 -13.70 4.95 -1.03
CA GLU A 163 -12.89 3.73 -0.93
C GLU A 163 -12.91 3.14 0.49
N ASN A 164 -12.73 3.98 1.51
CA ASN A 164 -12.81 3.54 2.91
C ASN A 164 -14.22 3.10 3.31
N LEU A 165 -15.28 3.72 2.76
CA LEU A 165 -16.65 3.29 3.00
C LEU A 165 -16.94 1.91 2.38
N LEU A 166 -16.40 1.62 1.18
CA LEU A 166 -16.49 0.29 0.57
C LEU A 166 -15.82 -0.76 1.44
N TYR A 167 -14.64 -0.44 1.97
CA TYR A 167 -13.91 -1.26 2.91
C TYR A 167 -14.69 -1.50 4.21
N TYR A 168 -15.34 -0.47 4.76
CA TYR A 168 -16.20 -0.60 5.93
C TYR A 168 -17.36 -1.57 5.70
N PHE A 169 -18.09 -1.45 4.58
CA PHE A 169 -19.17 -2.38 4.25
C PHE A 169 -18.68 -3.80 3.98
N ARG A 170 -17.50 -3.97 3.36
CA ARG A 170 -16.88 -5.28 3.18
C ARG A 170 -16.57 -5.93 4.52
N ASP A 171 -16.00 -5.17 5.45
CA ASP A 171 -15.63 -5.66 6.78
C ASP A 171 -16.92 -6.06 7.56
N LEU A 172 -18.01 -5.28 7.48
CA LEU A 172 -19.33 -5.66 8.00
C LEU A 172 -19.90 -6.94 7.38
N LEU A 173 -19.77 -7.12 6.06
CA LEU A 173 -20.20 -8.34 5.36
C LEU A 173 -19.40 -9.55 5.83
N MET A 174 -18.09 -9.40 6.04
CA MET A 174 -17.24 -10.46 6.56
C MET A 174 -17.67 -10.89 7.96
N ILE A 175 -17.92 -9.95 8.87
CA ILE A 175 -18.43 -10.22 10.23
C ILE A 175 -19.77 -10.97 10.17
N LYS A 176 -20.68 -10.56 9.27
CA LYS A 176 -21.98 -11.21 9.10
C LYS A 176 -21.87 -12.63 8.53
N MET A 177 -20.93 -12.87 7.63
CA MET A 177 -20.78 -14.13 6.90
C MET A 177 -19.90 -15.15 7.62
N VAL A 178 -19.01 -14.69 8.52
CA VAL A 178 -18.08 -15.52 9.27
C VAL A 178 -18.34 -15.31 10.77
N PRO A 179 -19.15 -16.17 11.42
CA PRO A 179 -19.40 -16.08 12.85
C PRO A 179 -18.08 -16.26 13.63
N GLY A 180 -17.63 -15.22 14.33
CA GLY A 180 -16.44 -15.24 15.18
C GLY A 180 -15.18 -14.56 14.62
N ALA A 181 -15.30 -13.76 13.55
CA ALA A 181 -14.27 -12.77 13.21
C ALA A 181 -14.52 -11.51 14.03
N ASP A 182 -13.67 -11.26 15.04
CA ASP A 182 -13.63 -9.99 15.79
C ASP A 182 -12.93 -8.89 14.98
#